data_AF-A0A355V228-F1
#
_entry.id   AF-A0A355V228-F1
#
_cell.length_a   1.000
_cell.length_b   1.000
_cell.length_c   1.000
_cell.angle_alpha   90.00
_cell.angle_beta   90.00
_cell.angle_gamma   90.00
#
_symmetry.space_group_name_H-M   'P 1'
#
loop_
_entity.id
_entity.type
_entity.pdbx_description
1 polymer ?
#
loop_
_entity_poly.entity_id
_entity_poly.type
_entity_poly.pdbx_seq_one_letter_code
_entity_poly.pdbx_strand_id
1 'polypeptide(L)' 'MSDEELKSQTGILKDRLAKGETLDEIMFDAFAALREASWRVLGMKHFHVQIVGGICLHQGRIAEMKTGEG' A
#
# COMPACT_ATOMS: atom_id res chain seq x y z
N MET A 1 6.59 9.41 -12.20
CA MET A 1 5.79 8.22 -12.51
C MET A 1 4.47 8.64 -13.15
N SER A 2 4.21 8.20 -14.38
CA SER A 2 2.93 8.33 -15.08
C SER A 2 1.87 7.37 -14.50
N ASP A 3 0.63 7.47 -14.95
CA ASP A 3 -0.44 6.58 -14.50
C ASP A 3 -0.24 5.15 -15.03
N GLU A 4 0.30 4.99 -16.24
CA GLU A 4 0.68 3.70 -16.80
C GLU A 4 1.80 3.04 -15.99
N GLU A 5 2.83 3.81 -15.61
CA GLU A 5 3.93 3.33 -14.78
C GLU A 5 3.46 2.96 -13.36
N LEU A 6 2.46 3.66 -12.82
CA LEU A 6 1.86 3.33 -11.53
C LEU A 6 1.05 2.03 -11.61
N LYS A 7 0.25 1.86 -12.68
CA LYS A 7 -0.51 0.62 -12.90
C LYS A 7 0.41 -0.59 -13.08
N SER A 8 1.55 -0.42 -13.76
CA SER A 8 2.49 -1.51 -14.01
C SER A 8 3.17 -2.04 -12.74
N GLN A 9 3.24 -1.25 -11.66
CA GLN A 9 3.77 -1.71 -10.36
C GLN A 9 3.07 -2.99 -9.88
N THR A 10 1.77 -3.14 -10.12
CA THR A 10 1.05 -4.36 -9.73
C THR A 10 1.63 -5.61 -10.39
N GLY A 11 1.99 -5.53 -11.68
CA GLY A 11 2.63 -6.64 -12.39
C GLY A 11 4.01 -6.94 -11.82
N ILE A 12 4.83 -5.90 -11.64
CA ILE A 12 6.18 -6.00 -11.09
C ILE A 12 6.18 -6.68 -9.71
N LEU A 13 5.28 -6.26 -8.81
CA LEU A 13 5.19 -6.82 -7.47
C LEU A 13 4.70 -8.28 -7.47
N LYS A 14 3.75 -8.63 -8.35
CA LYS A 14 3.32 -10.02 -8.52
C LYS A 14 4.46 -10.91 -9.03
N ASP A 15 5.25 -10.42 -9.97
CA ASP A 15 6.41 -11.15 -10.49
C ASP A 15 7.49 -11.36 -9.42
N ARG A 16 7.70 -10.38 -8.53
CA ARG A 16 8.60 -10.49 -7.37
C ARG A 16 8.14 -11.57 -6.40
N LEU A 17 6.85 -11.60 -6.07
CA LEU A 17 6.27 -12.68 -5.26
C LEU A 17 6.42 -14.05 -5.93
N ALA A 18 6.19 -14.14 -7.24
CA ALA A 18 6.38 -15.38 -7.98
C ALA A 18 7.84 -15.87 -7.99
N LYS A 19 8.81 -14.96 -7.80
CA LYS A 19 10.24 -15.25 -7.67
C LYS A 19 10.66 -15.63 -6.24
N GLY A 20 9.73 -15.66 -5.30
CA GLY A 20 9.95 -16.11 -3.93
C GLY A 20 10.13 -15.00 -2.89
N GLU A 21 10.00 -13.73 -3.28
CA GLU A 21 9.90 -12.66 -2.29
C GLU A 21 8.62 -12.80 -1.46
N THR A 22 8.70 -12.37 -0.21
CA THR A 22 7.61 -12.37 0.76
C THR A 22 6.77 -11.11 0.66
N LEU A 23 5.56 -11.14 1.23
CA LEU A 23 4.72 -9.95 1.31
C LEU A 23 5.37 -8.83 2.12
N ASP A 24 6.19 -9.15 3.13
CA ASP A 24 6.92 -8.17 3.94
C ASP A 24 7.99 -7.45 3.11
N GLU A 25 8.69 -8.17 2.23
CA GLU A 25 9.74 -7.61 1.38
C GLU A 25 9.19 -6.65 0.31
N ILE A 26 7.95 -6.86 -0.14
CA ILE A 26 7.29 -5.96 -1.11
C ILE A 26 6.39 -4.90 -0.47
N MET A 27 6.21 -4.95 0.85
CA MET A 27 5.20 -4.15 1.57
C MET A 27 5.37 -2.66 1.30
N PHE A 28 6.60 -2.14 1.38
CA PHE A 28 6.83 -0.70 1.22
C PHE A 28 6.47 -0.18 -0.17
N ASP A 29 6.82 -0.94 -1.22
CA ASP A 29 6.50 -0.58 -2.60
C ASP A 29 5.00 -0.68 -2.86
N ALA A 30 4.34 -1.70 -2.32
CA ALA A 30 2.90 -1.87 -2.41
C ALA A 30 2.15 -0.71 -1.74
N PHE A 31 2.57 -0.31 -0.52
CA PHE A 31 1.97 0.81 0.21
C PHE A 31 2.26 2.17 -0.44
N ALA A 32 3.42 2.35 -1.07
CA ALA A 32 3.72 3.56 -1.83
C ALA A 32 2.81 3.66 -3.08
N ALA A 33 2.68 2.56 -3.84
CA ALA A 33 1.84 2.51 -5.03
C ALA A 33 0.36 2.75 -4.69
N LEU A 34 -0.17 2.10 -3.64
CA LEU A 34 -1.57 2.29 -3.24
C LEU A 34 -1.84 3.73 -2.78
N ARG A 35 -0.90 4.34 -2.04
CA ARG A 35 -1.04 5.71 -1.54
C ARG A 35 -1.10 6.71 -2.69
N GLU A 36 -0.26 6.54 -3.70
CA GLU A 36 -0.25 7.39 -4.88
C GLU A 36 -1.53 7.19 -5.72
N ALA A 37 -1.99 5.94 -5.87
CA ALA A 37 -3.24 5.65 -6.56
C ALA A 37 -4.45 6.28 -5.86
N SER A 38 -4.53 6.17 -4.52
CA SER A 38 -5.58 6.79 -3.71
C SER A 38 -5.60 8.32 -3.87
N TRP A 39 -4.42 8.94 -3.89
CA TRP A 39 -4.32 10.39 -4.11
C TRP A 39 -4.84 10.80 -5.49
N ARG A 40 -4.43 10.09 -6.55
CA ARG A 40 -4.80 10.46 -7.93
C ARG A 40 -6.24 10.16 -8.27
N VAL A 41 -6.77 9.04 -7.78
CA VAL A 41 -8.12 8.56 -8.14
C VAL A 41 -9.19 9.14 -7.22
N LEU A 42 -8.92 9.20 -5.92
CA LEU A 42 -9.92 9.60 -4.91
C LEU A 42 -9.67 11.00 -4.33
N GLY A 43 -8.52 11.62 -4.63
CA GLY A 43 -8.13 12.87 -3.98
C GLY A 43 -7.73 12.70 -2.51
N MET A 44 -7.54 11.47 -2.04
CA MET A 44 -7.26 11.15 -0.64
C MET A 44 -5.84 10.61 -0.49
N LYS A 45 -4.92 11.46 0.00
CA LYS A 45 -3.56 11.04 0.29
C LYS A 45 -3.49 10.51 1.71
N HIS A 46 -3.15 9.23 1.85
CA HIS A 46 -3.10 8.61 3.17
C HIS A 46 -2.12 9.35 4.10
N PHE A 47 -2.57 9.60 5.33
CA PHE A 47 -1.77 10.11 6.44
C PHE A 47 -0.87 9.01 7.01
N HIS A 48 0.15 9.40 7.79
CA HIS A 48 1.08 8.43 8.38
C HIS A 48 0.38 7.43 9.30
N VAL A 49 -0.61 7.87 10.08
CA VAL A 49 -1.38 6.99 10.96
C VAL A 49 -2.15 5.91 10.19
N GLN A 50 -2.66 6.23 9.01
CA GLN A 50 -3.37 5.26 8.15
C GLN A 50 -2.42 4.22 7.56
N ILE A 51 -1.19 4.63 7.19
CA ILE A 51 -0.15 3.70 6.74
C ILE A 51 0.24 2.74 7.87
N VAL A 52 0.45 3.26 9.09
CA VAL A 52 0.74 2.44 10.27
C VAL A 52 -0.41 1.48 10.59
N GLY A 53 -1.66 1.94 10.51
CA GLY A 53 -2.84 1.10 10.67
C GLY A 53 -2.88 -0.05 9.65
N GLY A 54 -2.63 0.25 8.37
CA GLY A 54 -2.56 -0.78 7.33
C GLY A 54 -1.43 -1.80 7.56
N ILE A 55 -0.25 -1.35 8.01
CA ILE A 55 0.86 -2.26 8.36
C ILE A 55 0.49 -3.15 9.55
N CYS A 56 -0.20 -2.60 10.56
CA CYS A 56 -0.67 -3.37 11.72
C CYS A 56 -1.62 -4.50 11.30
N LEU A 57 -2.55 -4.20 10.38
CA LEU A 57 -3.46 -5.20 9.80
C LEU A 57 -2.72 -6.26 8.98
N HIS A 58 -1.75 -5.84 8.16
CA HIS A 58 -0.89 -6.75 7.39
C HIS A 58 -0.14 -7.74 8.30
N GLN A 59 0.28 -7.30 9.49
CA GLN A 59 0.92 -8.14 10.50
C GLN A 59 -0.06 -9.07 11.26
N GLY A 60 -1.34 -9.11 10.88
CA GLY A 60 -2.36 -9.93 11.53
C GLY A 60 -2.77 -9.43 12.92
N ARG A 61 -2.58 -8.13 13.20
CA ARG A 61 -2.91 -7.49 14.48
C ARG A 61 -4.15 -6.61 14.36
N ILE A 62 -4.68 -6.17 15.50
CA ILE A 62 -5.79 -5.22 15.57
C ILE A 62 -5.22 -3.79 15.50
N ALA A 63 -5.61 -3.04 14.48
CA ALA A 63 -5.34 -1.61 14.38
C ALA A 63 -6.46 -0.82 15.07
N GLU A 64 -6.22 -0.33 16.28
CA GLU A 64 -7.14 0.59 16.94
C GLU A 64 -6.96 2.00 16.36
N MET A 65 -7.99 2.52 15.70
CA MET A 65 -8.07 3.86 15.14
C MET A 65 -9.43 4.46 15.49
N LYS A 66 -9.47 5.74 15.87
CA LYS A 66 -10.73 6.42 16.20
C LYS A 66 -11.56 6.71 14.96
N THR A 67 -12.88 6.83 15.12
CA THR A 67 -13.78 7.25 14.04
C THR A 67 -13.29 8.58 13.44
N GLY A 68 -13.16 8.60 12.11
CA GLY A 68 -12.64 9.76 11.36
C GLY A 68 -11.13 9.73 11.10
N GLU A 69 -10.40 8.72 11.57
CA GLU A 69 -8.96 8.54 11.25
C GLU A 69 -8.72 7.82 9.91
N GLY A 70 -9.79 7.45 9.20
CA GLY A 70 -9.76 6.98 7.82
C GLY A 70 -11.14 6.81 7.23
#